data_AF-A0A3D1IP96-F1
#
_entry.id   AF-A0A3D1IP96-F1
#
_cell.length_a   1.000
_cell.length_b   1.000
_cell.length_c   1.000
_cell.angle_alpha   90.00
_cell.angle_beta   90.00
_cell.angle_gamma   90.00
#
_symmetry.space_group_name_H-M   'P 1'
#
loop_
_entity.id
_entity.type
_entity.pdbx_description
1 polymer ?
#
loop_
_entity_poly.entity_id
_entity_poly.type
_entity_poly.pdbx_seq_one_letter_code
_entity_poly.pdbx_strand_id
1 'polypeptide(L)'
;MEKCDYCSARIQNAKIAKKVKAGASGDVMLKDADIKTACQSACSADAITFGNLLDKDSAVVAEKANTRTYETLDFLDNGARTTYLAKVRNPNPDMPDAYEKPFSTKEYKASEGHGDEHDHHHHEKEGDH
;
A
#
# COMPACT_ATOMS: atom_id res chain seq x y z
N MET A 1 -23.55 13.54 -2.26
CA MET A 1 -22.45 12.97 -3.07
C MET A 1 -22.08 11.63 -2.48
N GLU A 2 -21.92 10.62 -3.34
CA GLU A 2 -21.48 9.27 -2.95
C GLU A 2 -19.96 9.14 -3.00
N LYS A 3 -19.41 8.21 -2.22
CA LYS A 3 -17.99 7.89 -2.17
C LYS A 3 -17.78 6.47 -1.65
N CYS A 4 -16.55 5.97 -1.69
CA CYS A 4 -16.19 4.76 -0.97
C CYS A 4 -16.44 4.94 0.54
N ASP A 5 -17.19 4.01 1.12
CA ASP A 5 -17.58 3.97 2.52
C ASP A 5 -17.02 2.73 3.25
N TYR A 6 -16.08 2.03 2.61
CA TYR A 6 -15.52 0.75 3.03
C TYR A 6 -16.58 -0.35 3.25
N CYS A 7 -17.64 -0.34 2.43
CA CYS A 7 -18.76 -1.26 2.55
C CYS A 7 -19.40 -1.20 3.94
N SER A 8 -19.76 0.00 4.41
CA SER A 8 -20.29 0.24 5.75
C SER A 8 -21.48 -0.68 6.06
N ALA A 9 -22.34 -0.97 5.07
CA ALA A 9 -23.44 -1.93 5.19
C ALA A 9 -22.96 -3.35 5.57
N ARG A 10 -21.89 -3.86 4.95
CA ARG A 10 -21.30 -5.17 5.29
C ARG A 10 -20.71 -5.15 6.71
N ILE A 11 -20.05 -4.06 7.09
CA ILE A 11 -19.49 -3.89 8.43
C ILE A 11 -20.60 -3.90 9.49
N GLN A 12 -21.69 -3.17 9.29
CA GLN A 12 -22.80 -3.15 10.26
C GLN A 12 -23.46 -4.51 10.39
N ASN A 13 -23.69 -5.21 9.28
CA ASN A 13 -24.27 -6.56 9.31
C ASN A 13 -23.38 -7.54 10.10
N ALA A 14 -22.06 -7.50 9.89
CA ALA A 14 -21.13 -8.32 10.64
C ALA A 14 -21.06 -7.94 12.12
N LYS A 15 -21.07 -6.64 12.46
CA LYS A 15 -21.14 -6.17 13.86
C LYS A 15 -22.39 -6.69 14.56
N ILE A 16 -23.55 -6.61 13.90
CA ILE A 16 -24.82 -7.11 14.45
C ILE A 16 -24.74 -8.62 14.66
N ALA A 17 -24.30 -9.37 13.64
CA ALA A 17 -24.17 -10.83 13.72
C ALA A 17 -23.21 -11.28 14.83
N LYS A 18 -22.06 -10.60 14.97
CA LYS A 18 -21.08 -10.88 16.03
C LYS A 18 -21.66 -10.58 17.42
N LYS A 19 -22.35 -9.44 17.60
CA LYS A 19 -23.03 -9.11 18.86
C LYS A 19 -24.10 -10.13 19.24
N VAL A 20 -24.90 -10.59 18.27
CA VAL A 20 -25.91 -11.63 18.51
C VAL A 20 -25.25 -12.94 18.95
N LYS A 21 -24.15 -13.35 18.29
CA LYS A 21 -23.39 -14.55 18.68
C LYS A 21 -22.72 -14.41 20.05
N ALA A 22 -22.22 -13.22 20.39
CA ALA A 22 -21.57 -12.95 21.67
C ALA A 22 -22.55 -13.08 22.85
N GLY A 23 -23.80 -12.65 22.68
CA GLY A 23 -24.78 -12.62 23.77
C GLY A 23 -24.22 -11.88 24.98
N ALA A 24 -24.15 -12.56 26.14
CA ALA A 24 -23.61 -11.99 27.37
C ALA A 24 -22.08 -12.14 27.55
N SER A 25 -21.37 -12.81 26.63
CA SER A 25 -19.95 -13.13 26.78
C SER A 25 -19.01 -11.91 26.60
N GLY A 26 -19.51 -10.84 25.98
CA GLY A 26 -18.72 -9.64 25.68
C GLY A 26 -17.77 -9.77 24.49
N ASP A 27 -17.65 -10.93 23.83
CA ASP A 27 -16.81 -11.11 22.63
C ASP A 27 -17.45 -10.45 21.39
N VAL A 28 -17.37 -9.12 21.33
CA VAL A 28 -17.95 -8.31 20.25
C VAL A 28 -16.92 -7.84 19.22
N MET A 29 -15.66 -8.21 19.41
CA MET A 29 -14.57 -7.79 18.54
C MET A 29 -14.61 -8.56 17.23
N LEU A 30 -14.60 -7.83 16.12
CA LEU A 30 -14.56 -8.42 14.78
C LEU A 30 -13.13 -8.81 14.45
N LYS A 31 -12.99 -10.00 13.86
CA LYS A 31 -11.76 -10.53 13.27
C LYS A 31 -11.81 -10.38 11.75
N ASP A 32 -10.67 -10.53 11.09
CA ASP A 32 -10.57 -10.38 9.64
C ASP A 32 -11.46 -11.36 8.86
N ALA A 33 -11.68 -12.57 9.39
CA ALA A 33 -12.55 -13.57 8.78
C ALA A 33 -14.04 -13.18 8.80
N ASP A 34 -14.44 -12.23 9.64
CA ASP A 34 -15.85 -11.86 9.81
C ASP A 34 -16.36 -10.94 8.68
N ILE A 35 -15.47 -10.22 7.96
CA ILE A 35 -15.85 -9.22 6.96
C ILE A 35 -14.92 -9.28 5.75
N LYS A 36 -15.51 -9.42 4.55
CA LYS A 36 -14.82 -9.17 3.27
C LYS A 36 -15.52 -8.04 2.52
N THR A 37 -14.79 -6.97 2.19
CA THR A 37 -15.35 -5.85 1.41
C THR A 37 -15.62 -6.28 -0.03
N ALA A 38 -16.44 -5.52 -0.76
CA ALA A 38 -16.80 -5.86 -2.14
C ALA A 38 -15.56 -5.91 -3.04
N CYS A 39 -14.70 -4.88 -2.97
CA CYS A 39 -13.46 -4.82 -3.75
C CYS A 39 -12.48 -5.93 -3.36
N GLN A 40 -12.32 -6.24 -2.07
CA GLN A 40 -11.50 -7.37 -1.61
C GLN A 40 -12.03 -8.72 -2.09
N SER A 41 -13.37 -8.91 -2.13
CA SER A 41 -13.97 -10.16 -2.64
C SER A 41 -13.87 -10.32 -4.16
N ALA A 42 -13.83 -9.21 -4.89
CA ALA A 42 -13.77 -9.21 -6.34
C ALA A 42 -12.34 -9.31 -6.90
N CYS A 43 -11.34 -8.91 -6.11
CA CYS A 43 -9.94 -8.94 -6.53
C CYS A 43 -9.40 -10.38 -6.51
N SER A 44 -9.11 -10.95 -7.68
CA SER A 44 -8.52 -12.28 -7.81
C SER A 44 -7.04 -12.35 -7.41
N ALA A 45 -6.37 -11.21 -7.35
CA ALA A 45 -4.95 -11.13 -6.99
C ALA A 45 -4.72 -10.91 -5.49
N ASP A 46 -5.79 -10.88 -4.68
CA ASP A 46 -5.75 -10.59 -3.23
C ASP A 46 -4.97 -9.31 -2.89
N ALA A 47 -5.03 -8.30 -3.76
CA ALA A 47 -4.26 -7.06 -3.61
C ALA A 47 -4.80 -6.11 -2.52
N ILE A 48 -6.00 -6.37 -2.00
CA ILE A 48 -6.68 -5.50 -1.03
C ILE A 48 -6.87 -6.29 0.26
N THR A 49 -6.23 -5.84 1.34
CA THR A 49 -6.44 -6.39 2.68
C THR A 49 -7.27 -5.43 3.50
N PHE A 50 -8.42 -5.88 3.98
CA PHE A 50 -9.29 -5.13 4.88
C PHE A 50 -9.40 -5.86 6.20
N GLY A 51 -9.36 -5.13 7.32
CA GLY A 51 -9.36 -5.73 8.65
C GLY A 51 -9.50 -4.71 9.78
N ASN A 52 -9.41 -5.21 11.01
CA ASN A 52 -9.58 -4.41 12.23
C ASN A 52 -8.23 -4.00 12.83
N LEU A 53 -7.90 -2.70 12.78
CA LEU A 53 -6.64 -2.18 13.35
C LEU A 53 -6.50 -2.33 14.87
N LEU A 54 -7.62 -2.52 15.59
CA LEU A 54 -7.56 -2.80 17.03
C LEU A 54 -7.13 -4.23 17.32
N ASP A 55 -7.29 -5.14 16.35
CA ASP A 55 -6.79 -6.50 16.42
C ASP A 55 -5.33 -6.52 15.97
N LYS A 56 -4.41 -6.67 16.92
CA LYS A 56 -2.96 -6.60 16.67
C LYS A 56 -2.46 -7.76 15.80
N ASP A 57 -3.20 -8.86 15.77
CA ASP A 57 -2.85 -10.06 15.00
C ASP A 57 -3.52 -10.07 13.62
N SER A 58 -4.22 -9.00 13.25
CA SER A 58 -4.88 -8.87 11.95
C SER A 58 -3.88 -8.75 10.79
N ALA A 59 -4.25 -9.28 9.63
CA ALA A 59 -3.49 -9.18 8.41
C ALA A 59 -3.24 -7.71 8.01
N VAL A 60 -4.20 -6.82 8.27
CA VAL A 60 -4.04 -5.39 7.95
C VAL A 60 -2.99 -4.70 8.83
N VAL A 61 -2.84 -5.11 10.09
CA VAL A 61 -1.77 -4.58 10.96
C VAL A 61 -0.40 -5.05 10.46
N ALA A 62 -0.29 -6.32 10.07
CA ALA A 62 0.93 -6.86 9.47
C ALA A 62 1.28 -6.14 8.15
N GLU A 63 0.31 -5.93 7.26
CA GLU A 63 0.55 -5.21 6.00
C GLU A 63 0.91 -3.75 6.24
N LYS A 64 0.28 -3.06 7.19
CA LYS A 64 0.64 -1.67 7.53
C LYS A 64 2.04 -1.55 8.13
N ALA A 65 2.52 -2.57 8.85
CA ALA A 65 3.89 -2.62 9.38
C ALA A 65 4.95 -2.92 8.30
N ASN A 66 4.54 -3.27 7.07
CA ASN A 66 5.47 -3.52 5.97
C ASN A 66 6.30 -2.26 5.66
N THR A 67 7.61 -2.43 5.44
CA THR A 67 8.53 -1.32 5.11
C THR A 67 8.21 -0.64 3.77
N ARG A 68 7.39 -1.29 2.93
CA ARG A 68 6.93 -0.77 1.64
C ARG A 68 5.65 0.06 1.74
N THR A 69 5.07 0.18 2.93
CA THR A 69 3.82 0.91 3.14
C THR A 69 4.05 2.42 3.03
N TYR A 70 3.17 3.10 2.31
CA TYR A 70 3.14 4.56 2.24
C TYR A 70 1.70 5.10 2.29
N GLU A 71 1.55 6.31 2.81
CA GLU A 71 0.27 7.03 2.83
C GLU A 71 0.13 7.92 1.60
N THR A 72 -1.11 8.13 1.14
CA THR A 72 -1.35 8.95 -0.06
C THR A 72 -1.39 10.42 0.33
N LEU A 73 -0.50 11.22 -0.25
CA LEU A 73 -0.35 12.65 0.05
C LEU A 73 -0.09 12.91 1.55
N ASP A 74 0.81 12.13 2.14
CA ASP A 74 1.17 12.19 3.57
C ASP A 74 1.63 13.58 4.03
N PHE A 75 2.29 14.33 3.14
CA PHE A 75 2.74 15.71 3.41
C PHE A 75 1.60 16.69 3.76
N LEU A 76 0.34 16.32 3.50
CA LEU A 76 -0.84 17.09 3.89
C LEU A 76 -1.41 16.70 5.26
N ASP A 77 -0.81 15.74 5.97
CA ASP A 77 -1.28 15.19 7.26
C ASP A 77 -2.77 14.81 7.24
N ASN A 78 -3.19 14.10 6.18
CA ASN A 78 -4.60 13.78 5.96
C ASN A 78 -5.11 12.57 6.77
N GLY A 79 -4.22 11.86 7.48
CA GLY A 79 -4.53 10.69 8.30
C GLY A 79 -5.27 9.59 7.55
N ALA A 80 -4.85 9.30 6.30
CA ALA A 80 -5.52 8.36 5.43
C ALA A 80 -5.58 6.95 6.02
N ARG A 81 -6.80 6.40 6.18
CA ARG A 81 -6.96 5.03 6.69
C ARG A 81 -6.48 3.96 5.69
N THR A 82 -6.61 4.24 4.39
CA THR A 82 -6.10 3.37 3.32
C THR A 82 -4.67 3.72 3.00
N THR A 83 -3.78 2.74 3.13
CA THR A 83 -2.36 2.84 2.80
C THR A 83 -2.05 1.87 1.67
N TYR A 84 -1.00 2.15 0.93
CA TYR A 84 -0.61 1.38 -0.25
C TYR A 84 0.76 0.74 -0.05
N LEU A 85 1.01 -0.37 -0.73
CA LEU A 85 2.33 -0.99 -0.78
C LEU A 85 3.04 -0.53 -2.05
N ALA A 86 4.30 -0.14 -1.90
CA ALA A 86 5.14 0.24 -3.03
C ALA A 86 5.29 -0.93 -4.02
N LYS A 87 5.15 -0.60 -5.31
CA LYS A 87 5.35 -1.57 -6.40
C LYS A 87 6.83 -1.90 -6.55
N VAL A 88 7.19 -3.14 -6.24
CA VAL A 88 8.54 -3.68 -6.49
C VAL A 88 8.58 -4.29 -7.89
N ARG A 89 9.47 -3.80 -8.74
CA ARG A 89 9.79 -4.40 -10.04
C ARG A 89 11.15 -5.09 -9.93
N ASN A 90 11.26 -6.37 -10.30
CA ASN A 90 12.50 -7.15 -10.25
C ASN A 90 13.08 -7.32 -11.66
N PRO A 91 13.88 -6.36 -12.18
CA PRO A 91 14.48 -6.48 -13.50
C PRO A 91 15.49 -7.63 -13.55
N ASN A 92 15.54 -8.35 -14.67
CA ASN A 92 16.58 -9.34 -14.91
C ASN A 92 17.86 -8.63 -15.38
N PRO A 93 19.01 -8.77 -14.70
CA PRO A 93 20.26 -8.11 -15.10
C PRO A 93 20.79 -8.56 -16.47
N ASP A 94 20.45 -9.77 -16.94
CA ASP A 94 20.95 -10.32 -18.21
C ASP A 94 20.17 -9.83 -19.44
N MET A 95 19.11 -9.05 -19.23
CA MET A 95 18.30 -8.52 -20.34
C MET A 95 18.99 -7.30 -20.99
N PRO A 96 18.95 -7.17 -22.33
CA PRO A 96 19.59 -6.05 -23.04
C PRO A 96 18.99 -4.68 -22.71
N ASP A 97 17.78 -4.63 -22.15
CA ASP A 97 17.07 -3.44 -21.67
C ASP A 97 17.03 -3.34 -20.13
N ALA A 98 17.90 -4.10 -19.44
CA ALA A 98 17.99 -4.08 -17.98
C ALA A 98 18.36 -2.67 -17.48
N TYR A 99 17.62 -2.21 -16.47
CA TYR A 99 17.92 -0.97 -15.76
C TYR A 99 18.46 -1.28 -14.36
N GLU A 100 19.43 -0.49 -13.91
CA GLU A 100 20.09 -0.68 -12.62
C GLU A 100 19.17 -0.37 -11.43
N LYS A 101 18.18 0.52 -11.62
CA LYS A 101 17.19 0.91 -10.60
C LYS A 101 15.78 0.80 -11.15
N PRO A 102 14.83 0.19 -10.41
CA PRO A 102 13.47 0.01 -10.88
C PRO A 102 12.79 1.29 -11.30
N PHE A 103 12.02 1.21 -12.39
CA PHE A 103 11.21 2.33 -12.86
C PHE A 103 10.34 2.90 -11.75
N SER A 104 9.92 2.11 -10.75
CA SER A 104 9.18 2.64 -9.59
C SER A 104 9.99 3.63 -8.77
N THR A 105 11.31 3.45 -8.65
CA THR A 105 12.20 4.41 -8.00
C THR A 105 12.42 5.66 -8.87
N LYS A 106 12.52 5.51 -10.19
CA LYS A 106 12.61 6.66 -11.12
C LYS A 106 11.31 7.47 -11.16
N GLU A 107 10.16 6.81 -11.22
CA GLU A 107 8.82 7.41 -11.17
C GLU A 107 8.59 8.18 -9.85
N TYR A 108 9.03 7.62 -8.72
CA TYR A 108 8.93 8.26 -7.40
C TYR A 108 9.90 9.44 -7.24
N LYS A 109 11.15 9.32 -7.71
CA LYS A 109 12.14 10.40 -7.59
C LYS A 109 11.99 11.52 -8.62
N ALA A 110 11.26 11.30 -9.71
CA ALA A 110 10.97 12.36 -10.67
C ALA A 110 10.17 13.52 -10.04
N SER A 111 9.47 13.30 -8.91
CA SER A 111 8.79 14.38 -8.17
C SER A 111 9.67 15.09 -7.13
N GLU A 112 10.91 14.65 -6.87
CA GLU A 112 11.86 15.28 -5.93
C GLU A 112 12.84 16.25 -6.62
N GLY A 113 12.50 16.76 -7.81
CA GLY A 113 13.34 17.67 -8.60
C GLY A 113 12.92 19.13 -8.52
N HIS A 114 12.94 19.73 -7.32
CA HIS A 114 13.09 21.18 -7.18
C HIS A 114 14.53 21.47 -6.72
N GLY A 115 15.35 22.02 -7.63
CA GLY A 115 16.59 22.72 -7.28
C GLY A 115 17.90 21.94 -7.44
N ASP A 116 18.75 22.46 -8.35
CA ASP A 116 20.21 22.40 -8.39
C ASP A 116 20.95 21.04 -8.29
N GLU A 117 21.73 20.70 -9.33
CA GLU A 117 23.20 20.88 -9.28
C GLU A 117 23.91 20.21 -10.48
N HIS A 118 24.67 21.05 -11.18
CA HIS A 118 26.01 20.85 -11.71
C HIS A 118 26.33 19.74 -12.73
N ASP A 119 26.47 20.25 -13.96
CA ASP A 119 27.39 19.84 -15.01
C ASP A 119 28.74 19.32 -14.48
N HIS A 120 29.01 18.04 -14.72
CA HIS A 120 30.35 17.47 -14.67
C HIS A 120 30.58 16.62 -15.93
N HIS A 121 30.95 17.30 -17.00
CA HIS A 121 31.69 16.71 -18.12
C HIS A 121 32.92 15.94 -17.63
N HIS A 122 32.88 14.61 -17.67
CA HIS A 122 34.09 13.80 -17.76
C HIS A 122 34.37 13.50 -19.23
N HIS A 123 35.33 14.24 -19.78
CA HIS A 123 35.86 14.04 -21.12
C HIS A 123 36.80 12.84 -21.10
N GLU A 124 36.46 11.77 -21.81
CA GLU A 124 37.41 10.75 -22.24
C GLU A 124 38.49 11.44 -23.11
N LYS A 125 39.75 11.22 -22.76
CA LYS A 125 40.88 11.47 -23.66
C LYS A 125 41.26 10.14 -24.29
N GLU A 126 40.74 9.90 -25.48
CA GLU A 126 41.39 9.03 -26.46
C GLU A 126 42.59 9.78 -27.04
N GLY A 127 43.68 9.04 -27.27
CA GLY A 127 44.98 9.59 -27.65
C GLY A 127 45.21 9.69 -29.15
N ASP A 128 46.49 9.98 -29.42
CA ASP A 128 47.25 9.88 -30.67
C ASP A 128 47.35 11.13 -31.58
N HIS A 129 48.61 11.35 -31.97
CA HIS A 129 49.22 12.39 -32.83
C HIS A 129 49.56 13.77 -32.24
#